data_AF-A0AAX0HZ42-F1
#
_entry.id   AF-A0AAX0HZ42-F1
#
_cell.length_a   1.000
_cell.length_b   1.000
_cell.length_c   1.000
_cell.angle_alpha   90.00
_cell.angle_beta   90.00
_cell.angle_gamma   90.00
#
_symmetry.space_group_name_H-M   'P 1'
#
loop_
_entity.id
_entity.type
_entity.pdbx_description
1 polymer ?
#
loop_
_entity_poly.entity_id
_entity_poly.type
_entity_poly.pdbx_seq_one_letter_code
_entity_poly.pdbx_strand_id
1 'polypeptide(L)'
;MDECAVINLAHDGFDSIGTHGLSSCVCICAKGKNPRGHDILGLLHYSGIQDAQDALSEIRDDMREEGVQEPEIFLVGGMISNQDELGSFEIERDLLALQRPFNIVGAKLHPSMSDRNGEENAINLVMTANGIYYYKSW
;
A
#
# COMPACT_ATOMS: atom_id res chain seq x y z
N MET A 1 9.37 -10.10 -0.05
CA MET A 1 10.06 -9.23 -1.01
C MET A 1 9.08 -8.14 -1.32
N ASP A 2 9.52 -6.88 -1.32
CA ASP A 2 8.62 -5.79 -1.67
C ASP A 2 8.25 -5.94 -3.15
N GLU A 3 6.94 -5.92 -3.42
CA GLU A 3 6.39 -6.12 -4.77
C GLU A 3 5.58 -4.90 -5.14
N CYS A 4 6.08 -4.13 -6.11
CA CYS A 4 5.38 -3.01 -6.72
C CYS A 4 4.73 -3.45 -8.04
N ALA A 5 3.48 -3.05 -8.25
CA ALA A 5 2.78 -3.24 -9.50
C ALA A 5 1.84 -2.08 -9.78
N VAL A 6 1.84 -1.61 -11.03
CA VAL A 6 0.95 -0.56 -11.53
C VAL A 6 0.17 -1.10 -12.73
N ILE A 7 -1.13 -0.81 -12.76
CA ILE A 7 -2.03 -1.23 -13.84
C ILE A 7 -2.86 -0.05 -14.36
N ASN A 8 -3.15 -0.11 -15.65
CA ASN A 8 -4.04 0.78 -16.38
C ASN A 8 -5.36 0.08 -16.66
N LEU A 9 -6.42 0.45 -15.96
CA LEU A 9 -7.71 -0.26 -16.02
C LEU A 9 -8.37 -0.24 -17.41
N ALA A 10 -7.95 0.67 -18.29
CA ALA A 10 -8.46 0.76 -19.65
C ALA A 10 -7.74 -0.15 -20.65
N HIS A 11 -6.54 -0.65 -20.34
CA HIS A 11 -5.66 -1.31 -21.30
C HIS A 11 -5.22 -2.71 -20.89
N ASP A 12 -5.01 -2.96 -19.59
CA ASP A 12 -4.34 -4.19 -19.15
C ASP A 12 -5.30 -5.37 -18.97
N GLY A 13 -6.61 -5.15 -19.14
CA GLY A 13 -7.63 -6.19 -19.00
C GLY A 13 -7.95 -6.58 -17.55
N PHE A 14 -7.42 -5.84 -16.58
CA PHE A 14 -7.72 -5.98 -15.15
C PHE A 14 -8.61 -4.83 -14.68
N ASP A 15 -9.51 -5.11 -13.73
CA ASP A 15 -10.37 -4.12 -13.07
C ASP A 15 -9.92 -3.77 -11.64
N SER A 16 -8.91 -4.50 -11.15
CA SER A 16 -8.46 -4.47 -9.77
C SER A 16 -7.03 -4.98 -9.62
N ILE A 17 -6.37 -4.56 -8.53
CA ILE A 17 -5.05 -5.03 -8.09
C ILE A 17 -5.12 -5.35 -6.59
N GLY A 18 -4.37 -6.34 -6.12
CA GLY A 18 -4.43 -6.75 -4.73
C GLY A 18 -3.17 -7.45 -4.25
N THR A 19 -3.11 -7.66 -2.93
CA THR A 19 -2.04 -8.41 -2.29
C THR A 19 -2.59 -9.23 -1.12
N HIS A 20 -1.82 -10.21 -0.68
CA HIS A 20 -2.19 -11.14 0.38
C HIS A 20 -1.21 -11.06 1.54
N GLY A 21 -1.68 -11.44 2.74
CA GLY A 21 -0.78 -11.73 3.86
C GLY A 21 -0.15 -10.50 4.52
N LEU A 22 -0.83 -9.35 4.55
CA LEU A 22 -0.36 -8.17 5.29
C LEU A 22 -0.53 -8.42 6.81
N SER A 23 0.52 -8.91 7.47
CA SER A 23 0.60 -8.94 8.95
C SER A 23 1.24 -7.65 9.47
N SER A 24 2.56 -7.63 9.68
CA SER A 24 3.35 -6.45 10.04
C SER A 24 3.65 -5.55 8.83
N CYS A 25 3.41 -6.03 7.62
CA CYS A 25 3.64 -5.26 6.39
C CYS A 25 2.55 -4.19 6.19
N VAL A 26 2.89 -3.14 5.45
CA VAL A 26 1.95 -2.08 5.04
C VAL A 26 1.81 -2.11 3.53
N CYS A 27 0.59 -2.06 3.02
CA CYS A 27 0.32 -1.88 1.61
C CYS A 27 0.24 -0.38 1.30
N ILE A 28 1.09 0.09 0.38
CA ILE A 28 1.04 1.43 -0.18
C ILE A 28 0.15 1.36 -1.43
N CYS A 29 -1.03 1.95 -1.35
CA CYS A 29 -2.00 1.99 -2.44
C CYS A 29 -1.94 3.36 -3.11
N ALA A 30 -1.61 3.43 -4.40
CA ALA A 30 -1.59 4.65 -5.18
C ALA A 30 -2.74 4.68 -6.20
N LYS A 31 -3.41 5.82 -6.34
CA LYS A 31 -4.48 6.02 -7.32
C LYS A 31 -4.30 7.32 -8.07
N GLY A 32 -4.68 7.33 -9.33
CA GLY A 32 -4.78 8.57 -10.09
C GLY A 32 -5.37 8.36 -11.46
N LYS A 33 -5.45 9.46 -12.22
CA LYS A 33 -5.86 9.43 -13.61
C LYS A 33 -4.74 9.97 -14.48
N ASN A 34 -4.51 9.33 -15.62
CA ASN A 34 -3.62 9.85 -16.64
C ASN A 34 -4.30 10.96 -17.48
N PRO A 35 -3.61 11.62 -18.42
CA PRO A 35 -4.18 12.72 -19.21
C PRO A 35 -5.34 12.31 -20.13
N ARG A 36 -5.53 11.00 -20.37
CA ARG A 36 -6.64 10.44 -21.15
C ARG A 36 -7.87 10.17 -20.27
N GLY A 37 -7.77 10.38 -18.95
CA GLY A 37 -8.82 10.13 -17.97
C GLY A 37 -8.93 8.68 -17.51
N HIS A 38 -7.99 7.81 -17.91
CA HIS A 38 -7.98 6.41 -17.51
C HIS A 38 -7.54 6.31 -16.05
N ASP A 39 -8.21 5.44 -15.29
CA ASP A 39 -7.83 5.12 -13.92
C ASP A 39 -6.57 4.25 -13.91
N ILE A 40 -5.57 4.71 -13.18
CA ILE A 40 -4.31 4.01 -12.94
C ILE A 40 -4.29 3.64 -11.46
N LEU A 41 -3.98 2.37 -11.19
CA LEU A 41 -3.87 1.83 -9.84
C LEU A 41 -2.45 1.33 -9.63
N GLY A 42 -1.82 1.74 -8.53
CA GLY A 42 -0.53 1.24 -8.08
C GLY A 42 -0.63 0.58 -6.72
N LEU A 43 0.09 -0.51 -6.52
CA LEU A 43 0.13 -1.23 -5.25
C LEU A 43 1.57 -1.64 -4.96
N LEU A 44 2.05 -1.33 -3.77
CA LEU A 44 3.35 -1.79 -3.27
C LEU A 44 3.15 -2.47 -1.90
N HIS A 45 3.47 -3.76 -1.82
CA HIS A 45 3.49 -4.51 -0.56
C HIS A 45 4.83 -4.22 0.15
N TYR A 46 4.81 -3.37 1.17
CA TYR A 46 6.00 -2.86 1.83
C TYR A 46 6.27 -3.56 3.17
N SER A 47 7.42 -4.22 3.26
CA SER A 47 7.84 -4.94 4.46
C SER A 47 8.65 -4.09 5.45
N GLY A 48 9.04 -2.87 5.08
CA GLY A 48 9.89 -2.00 5.91
C GLY A 48 11.39 -2.28 5.84
N ILE A 49 11.85 -3.14 4.91
CA ILE A 49 13.29 -3.41 4.72
C ILE A 49 13.94 -2.30 3.89
N GLN A 50 13.26 -1.84 2.84
CA GLN A 50 13.64 -0.66 2.06
C GLN A 50 13.36 0.61 2.87
N ASP A 51 14.06 1.71 2.56
CA ASP A 51 13.73 3.02 3.14
C ASP A 51 12.32 3.48 2.67
N ALA A 52 11.56 4.10 3.57
CA ALA A 52 10.19 4.51 3.28
C ALA A 52 10.09 5.54 2.15
N GLN A 53 11.08 6.44 2.03
CA GLN A 53 11.14 7.42 0.94
C GLN A 53 11.43 6.75 -0.39
N ASP A 54 12.29 5.74 -0.40
CA ASP A 54 12.61 4.98 -1.61
C ASP A 54 11.39 4.18 -2.09
N ALA A 55 10.69 3.47 -1.19
CA ALA A 55 9.48 2.73 -1.52
C ALA A 55 8.35 3.64 -2.04
N LEU A 56 8.13 4.79 -1.41
CA LEU A 56 7.15 5.77 -1.88
C LEU A 56 7.56 6.44 -3.21
N SER A 57 8.87 6.58 -3.46
CA SER A 57 9.36 7.12 -4.74
C SER A 57 9.18 6.13 -5.86
N GLU A 58 9.46 4.84 -5.62
CA GLU A 58 9.27 3.75 -6.57
C GLU A 58 7.83 3.73 -7.12
N ILE A 59 6.83 3.56 -6.25
CA ILE A 59 5.44 3.53 -6.71
C ILE A 59 4.99 4.86 -7.35
N ARG A 60 5.49 6.01 -6.89
CA ARG A 60 5.15 7.30 -7.49
C ARG A 60 5.72 7.42 -8.90
N ASP A 61 6.95 6.97 -9.10
CA ASP A 61 7.63 7.07 -10.38
C ASP A 61 7.01 6.08 -11.38
N ASP A 62 6.67 4.86 -10.97
CA ASP A 62 5.91 3.90 -11.80
C ASP A 62 4.53 4.47 -12.19
N MET A 63 3.81 5.10 -11.26
CA MET A 63 2.53 5.78 -11.56
C MET A 63 2.71 6.94 -12.55
N ARG A 64 3.85 7.64 -12.51
CA ARG A 64 4.16 8.73 -13.45
C ARG A 64 4.51 8.24 -14.83
N GLU A 65 5.13 7.06 -14.95
CA GLU A 65 5.35 6.41 -16.25
C GLU A 65 4.02 6.13 -16.96
N GLU A 66 2.96 5.80 -16.20
CA GLU A 66 1.58 5.67 -16.69
C GLU A 66 0.84 7.02 -16.88
N GLY A 67 1.52 8.14 -16.60
CA GLY A 67 1.04 9.50 -16.84
C GLY A 67 0.30 10.15 -15.67
N VAL A 68 0.31 9.56 -14.47
CA VAL A 68 -0.28 10.20 -13.28
C VAL A 68 0.70 11.23 -12.71
N GLN A 69 0.33 12.51 -12.67
CA GLN A 69 1.24 13.56 -12.20
C GLN A 69 1.44 13.56 -10.67
N GLU A 70 0.34 13.42 -9.94
CA GLU A 70 0.29 13.45 -8.48
C GLU A 70 -0.66 12.37 -7.99
N PRO A 71 -0.17 11.12 -7.79
CA PRO A 71 -1.02 10.05 -7.28
C PRO A 71 -1.48 10.36 -5.85
N GLU A 72 -2.72 9.98 -5.53
CA GLU A 72 -3.21 9.92 -4.16
C GLU A 72 -2.72 8.62 -3.51
N ILE A 73 -2.09 8.72 -2.35
CA ILE A 73 -1.56 7.55 -1.62
C ILE A 73 -2.41 7.25 -0.38
N PHE A 74 -2.73 5.97 -0.22
CA PHE A 74 -3.39 5.40 0.94
C PHE A 74 -2.57 4.26 1.53
N LEU A 75 -2.39 4.27 2.86
CA LEU A 75 -1.65 3.23 3.57
C LEU A 75 -2.62 2.25 4.23
N VAL A 76 -2.46 0.94 4.06
CA VAL A 76 -3.32 -0.06 4.70
C VAL A 76 -2.50 -1.24 5.20
N GLY A 77 -2.64 -1.61 6.46
CA GLY A 77 -1.92 -2.74 7.05
C GLY A 77 -1.27 -2.40 8.37
N GLY A 78 -0.20 -3.09 8.70
CA GLY A 78 0.46 -2.98 9.99
C GLY A 78 -0.24 -3.79 11.10
N MET A 79 0.54 -4.11 12.12
CA MET A 79 0.16 -4.92 13.26
C MET A 79 0.63 -4.30 14.56
N ILE A 80 -0.26 -4.30 15.55
CA ILE A 80 0.11 -4.03 16.94
C ILE A 80 0.61 -5.32 17.56
N SER A 81 1.79 -5.27 18.18
CA SER A 81 2.42 -6.36 18.91
C SER A 81 3.05 -5.82 20.19
N ASN A 82 3.04 -6.60 21.28
CA ASN A 82 3.81 -6.28 22.48
C ASN A 82 5.31 -6.63 22.36
N GLN A 83 5.71 -7.28 21.27
CA GLN A 83 7.10 -7.46 20.89
C GLN A 83 7.43 -6.47 19.78
N ASP A 84 8.29 -5.50 20.11
CA ASP A 84 8.64 -4.39 19.20
C ASP A 84 9.12 -4.88 17.82
N GLU A 85 9.87 -5.98 17.78
CA GLU A 85 10.40 -6.59 16.56
C GLU A 85 9.33 -7.17 15.62
N LEU A 86 8.13 -7.44 16.14
CA LEU A 86 7.00 -7.98 15.36
C LEU A 86 5.97 -6.91 14.98
N GLY A 87 6.02 -5.74 15.63
CA GLY A 87 5.14 -4.62 15.33
C GLY A 87 5.57 -3.85 14.09
N SER A 88 4.69 -2.97 13.62
CA SER A 88 4.95 -2.11 12.46
C SER A 88 5.11 -0.63 12.80
N PHE A 89 5.22 -0.30 14.09
CA PHE A 89 5.21 1.09 14.57
C PHE A 89 6.24 1.99 13.88
N GLU A 90 7.49 1.53 13.74
CA GLU A 90 8.55 2.34 13.11
C GLU A 90 8.28 2.57 11.62
N ILE A 91 7.88 1.51 10.91
CA ILE A 91 7.52 1.53 9.49
C ILE A 91 6.37 2.54 9.25
N GLU A 92 5.34 2.48 10.10
CA GLU A 92 4.19 3.38 10.02
C GLU A 92 4.57 4.84 10.28
N ARG A 93 5.40 5.09 11.31
CA ARG A 93 5.89 6.42 11.64
C ARG A 93 6.66 7.01 10.46
N ASP A 94 7.54 6.25 9.87
CA ASP A 94 8.43 6.71 8.80
C ASP A 94 7.64 7.02 7.52
N LEU A 95 6.65 6.19 7.18
CA LEU A 95 5.70 6.48 6.09
C LEU A 95 4.85 7.73 6.37
N LEU A 96 4.29 7.86 7.57
CA LEU A 96 3.43 9.00 7.93
C LEU A 96 4.21 10.31 8.00
N ALA A 97 5.51 10.29 8.33
CA ALA A 97 6.38 11.46 8.27
C ALA A 97 6.49 12.03 6.84
N LEU A 98 6.27 11.19 5.84
CA LEU A 98 6.32 11.52 4.41
C LEU A 98 4.94 11.88 3.83
N GLN A 99 3.96 12.20 4.68
CA GLN A 99 2.59 12.51 4.25
C GLN A 99 2.52 13.58 3.16
N ARG A 100 3.13 14.75 3.39
CA ARG A 100 3.03 15.89 2.46
C ARG A 100 3.83 15.67 1.17
N PRO A 101 5.09 15.21 1.20
CA PRO A 101 5.87 15.04 -0.02
C PRO A 101 5.32 14.01 -1.02
N PHE A 102 4.45 13.10 -0.57
CA PHE A 102 3.91 12.01 -1.39
C PHE A 102 2.38 11.98 -1.49
N ASN A 103 1.71 13.06 -1.08
CA ASN A 103 0.25 13.16 -1.14
C ASN A 103 -0.46 11.94 -0.48
N ILE A 104 -0.04 11.62 0.75
CA ILE A 104 -0.70 10.58 1.55
C ILE A 104 -2.00 11.17 2.11
N VAL A 105 -3.12 10.73 1.55
CA VAL A 105 -4.46 11.29 1.81
C VAL A 105 -5.25 10.49 2.84
N GLY A 106 -4.82 9.26 3.15
CA GLY A 106 -5.47 8.44 4.16
C GLY A 106 -4.64 7.25 4.61
N ALA A 107 -5.00 6.71 5.77
CA ALA A 107 -4.38 5.50 6.31
C ALA A 107 -5.40 4.68 7.09
N LYS A 108 -5.33 3.35 6.93
CA LYS A 108 -5.98 2.36 7.79
C LYS A 108 -4.92 1.43 8.35
N LEU A 109 -4.33 1.87 9.44
CA LEU A 109 -3.27 1.14 10.13
C LEU A 109 -3.83 0.28 11.26
N HIS A 110 -3.07 -0.74 11.65
CA HIS A 110 -3.42 -1.69 12.72
C HIS A 110 -4.75 -2.47 12.52
N PRO A 111 -5.07 -3.00 11.31
CA PRO A 111 -6.18 -3.93 11.15
C PRO A 111 -5.93 -5.29 11.84
N SER A 112 -4.69 -5.58 12.24
CA SER A 112 -4.24 -6.80 12.92
C SER A 112 -3.63 -6.49 14.29
N MET A 113 -3.81 -7.41 15.25
CA MET A 113 -3.14 -7.39 16.55
C MET A 113 -2.70 -8.80 16.92
N SER A 114 -1.44 -8.99 17.29
CA SER A 114 -0.89 -10.30 17.65
C SER A 114 0.38 -10.16 18.48
N ASP A 115 0.58 -11.08 19.43
CA ASP A 115 1.84 -11.25 20.17
C ASP A 115 2.73 -12.35 19.56
N ARG A 116 2.40 -12.78 18.33
CA ARG A 116 3.14 -13.75 17.50
C ARG A 116 3.42 -13.12 16.13
N ASN A 117 3.97 -13.89 15.20
CA ASN A 117 4.29 -13.45 13.82
C ASN A 117 3.11 -12.83 13.04
N GLY A 118 1.87 -12.99 13.50
CA GLY A 118 0.72 -12.25 13.01
C GLY A 118 0.07 -12.83 11.76
N GLU A 119 0.57 -13.95 11.24
CA GLU A 119 0.06 -14.59 10.02
C GLU A 119 -1.43 -14.96 10.15
N GLU A 120 -1.84 -15.49 11.31
CA GLU A 120 -3.24 -15.83 11.62
C GLU A 120 -4.17 -14.61 11.63
N ASN A 121 -3.62 -13.40 11.75
CA ASN A 121 -4.36 -12.14 11.75
C ASN A 121 -4.05 -11.28 10.52
N ALA A 122 -3.31 -11.82 9.55
CA ALA A 122 -2.97 -11.10 8.33
C ALA A 122 -4.24 -10.74 7.56
N ILE A 123 -4.19 -9.61 6.85
CA ILE A 123 -5.27 -9.20 5.96
C ILE A 123 -4.84 -9.33 4.50
N ASN A 124 -5.82 -9.54 3.65
CA ASN A 124 -5.69 -9.41 2.21
C ASN A 124 -6.33 -8.09 1.77
N LEU A 125 -5.82 -7.52 0.69
CA LEU A 125 -6.26 -6.23 0.17
C LEU A 125 -6.56 -6.33 -1.33
N VAL A 126 -7.64 -5.67 -1.75
CA VAL A 126 -7.97 -5.41 -3.14
C VAL A 126 -8.30 -3.93 -3.31
N MET A 127 -7.72 -3.32 -4.33
CA MET A 127 -7.99 -1.96 -4.76
C MET A 127 -8.64 -1.97 -6.15
N THR A 128 -9.63 -1.10 -6.29
CA THR A 128 -10.37 -0.84 -7.54
C THR A 128 -10.40 0.68 -7.79
N ALA A 129 -10.90 1.09 -8.95
CA ALA A 129 -11.19 2.50 -9.23
C ALA A 129 -12.07 3.16 -8.14
N ASN A 130 -12.98 2.38 -7.53
CA ASN A 130 -14.00 2.91 -6.60
C ASN A 130 -13.58 2.88 -5.13
N GLY A 131 -12.55 2.11 -4.76
CA GLY A 131 -12.19 1.97 -3.35
C GLY A 131 -11.13 0.92 -3.08
N ILE A 132 -10.68 0.93 -1.82
CA ILE A 132 -9.72 -0.02 -1.25
C ILE A 132 -10.48 -0.86 -0.22
N TYR A 133 -10.42 -2.17 -0.38
CA TYR A 133 -11.12 -3.15 0.44
C TYR A 133 -10.12 -4.11 1.05
N TYR A 134 -10.35 -4.51 2.29
CA TYR A 134 -9.52 -5.50 2.95
C TYR A 134 -10.37 -6.45 3.80
N TYR A 135 -9.87 -7.67 3.98
CA TYR A 135 -10.52 -8.73 4.74
C TYR A 135 -9.48 -9.60 5.43
N LYS A 136 -9.84 -10.25 6.53
CA LYS A 136 -8.95 -11.18 7.23
C LYS A 136 -8.67 -12.41 6.36
N SER A 137 -7.42 -12.84 6.34
CA SER A 137 -7.03 -14.14 5.81
C SER A 137 -7.66 -15.25 6.65
N TRP A 138 -8.13 -16.31 5.99
CA TRP A 138 -8.80 -17.45 6.63
C TRP A 138 -7.79 -18.47 7.14
#